data_AF-A0A6A2X8V3-F1
#
_entry.id   AF-A0A6A2X8V3-F1
#
_cell.length_a   1.000
_cell.length_b   1.000
_cell.length_c   1.000
_cell.angle_alpha   90.00
_cell.angle_beta   90.00
_cell.angle_gamma   90.00
#
_symmetry.space_group_name_H-M   'P 1'
#
loop_
_entity.id
_entity.type
_entity.pdbx_description
1 polymer ?
#
loop_
_entity_poly.entity_id
_entity_poly.type
_entity_poly.pdbx_seq_one_letter_code
_entity_poly.pdbx_strand_id
1 'polypeptide(L)'
;MSLKSANEIWDYLKNEYERDERIRWMQVLNLVRDFEMQKIKETETVKEYDERLLSIANRVRLLGSSLKDSSNVEKILVTLPEKFEATVTTLENTKDLSKIPLA
;
A
#
# COMPACT_ATOMS: atom_id res chain seq x y z
N MET A 1 20.78 3.05 33.82
CA MET A 1 19.93 2.46 34.88
C MET A 1 20.12 0.96 34.84
N SER A 2 20.31 0.28 35.98
CA SER A 2 20.34 -1.20 35.99
C SER A 2 18.94 -1.71 36.35
N LEU A 3 18.34 -2.52 35.47
CA LEU A 3 17.08 -3.23 35.77
C LEU A 3 17.44 -4.43 36.67
N LYS A 4 16.75 -4.61 37.81
CA LYS A 4 17.19 -5.52 38.89
C LYS A 4 16.33 -6.78 39.01
N SER A 5 15.20 -6.84 38.30
CA SER A 5 14.31 -7.99 38.29
C SER A 5 13.90 -8.37 36.87
N ALA A 6 13.52 -9.63 36.67
CA ALA A 6 13.01 -10.11 35.39
C ALA A 6 11.77 -9.34 34.92
N ASN A 7 10.89 -8.93 35.86
CA ASN A 7 9.70 -8.13 35.54
C ASN A 7 10.05 -6.74 35.00
N GLU A 8 11.01 -6.04 35.63
CA GLU A 8 11.46 -4.73 35.15
C GLU A 8 12.12 -4.81 33.77
N ILE A 9 12.87 -5.88 33.50
CA ILE A 9 13.46 -6.15 32.18
C ILE A 9 12.35 -6.38 31.15
N TRP A 10 11.33 -7.18 31.49
CA TRP A 10 10.19 -7.46 30.61
C TRP A 10 9.39 -6.20 30.29
N ASP A 11 9.06 -5.38 31.29
CA ASP A 11 8.29 -4.15 31.09
C ASP A 11 9.06 -3.12 30.25
N TYR A 12 10.37 -3.02 30.46
CA TYR A 12 11.24 -2.16 29.64
C TYR A 12 11.25 -2.61 28.17
N LEU A 13 11.50 -3.91 27.93
CA LEU A 13 11.49 -4.47 26.57
C LEU A 13 10.12 -4.28 25.91
N LYS A 14 9.04 -4.58 26.61
CA LYS A 14 7.69 -4.37 26.08
C LYS A 14 7.46 -2.91 25.69
N ASN A 15 7.81 -1.95 26.53
CA ASN A 15 7.62 -0.53 26.23
C ASN A 15 8.46 -0.05 25.03
N GLU A 16 9.72 -0.49 24.95
CA GLU A 16 10.62 -0.13 23.85
C GLU A 16 10.11 -0.69 22.52
N TYR A 17 9.75 -1.98 22.47
CA TYR A 17 9.28 -2.62 21.24
C TYR A 17 7.84 -2.25 20.87
N GLU A 18 6.94 -2.01 21.84
CA GLU A 18 5.58 -1.53 21.57
C GLU A 18 5.58 -0.12 20.97
N ARG A 19 6.53 0.73 21.36
CA ARG A 19 6.72 2.05 20.70
C ARG A 19 7.14 1.90 19.25
N ASP A 20 8.06 0.97 18.94
CA ASP A 20 8.45 0.64 17.56
C ASP A 20 7.24 0.16 16.76
N GLU A 21 6.46 -0.77 17.30
CA GLU A 21 5.24 -1.28 16.65
C GLU A 21 4.22 -0.19 16.37
N ARG A 22 3.98 0.73 17.32
CA ARG A 22 3.08 1.87 17.11
C ARG A 22 3.58 2.83 16.04
N ILE A 23 4.89 3.10 16.00
CA ILE A 23 5.50 3.95 14.97
C ILE A 23 5.38 3.28 13.60
N ARG A 24 5.70 1.99 13.51
CA ARG A 24 5.58 1.19 12.30
C ARG A 24 4.14 1.14 11.79
N TRP A 25 3.18 0.95 12.68
CA TRP A 25 1.76 0.99 12.35
C TRP A 25 1.35 2.35 11.77
N MET A 26 1.81 3.45 12.39
CA MET A 26 1.54 4.80 11.90
C MET A 26 2.16 5.03 10.52
N GLN A 27 3.37 4.52 10.26
CA GLN A 27 4.01 4.59 8.94
C GLN A 27 3.19 3.83 7.88
N VAL A 28 2.69 2.64 8.21
CA VAL A 28 1.80 1.87 7.32
C VAL A 28 0.53 2.67 7.00
N LEU A 29 -0.13 3.25 8.01
CA LEU A 29 -1.34 4.04 7.79
C LEU A 29 -1.10 5.25 6.90
N ASN A 30 0.02 5.94 7.07
CA ASN A 30 0.40 7.06 6.20
C ASN A 30 0.61 6.61 4.76
N LEU A 31 1.27 5.48 4.53
CA LEU A 31 1.47 4.92 3.18
C LEU A 31 0.16 4.48 2.53
N VAL A 32 -0.75 3.85 3.29
CA VAL A 32 -2.09 3.49 2.81
C VAL A 32 -2.86 4.75 2.41
N ARG A 33 -2.79 5.80 3.24
CA ARG A 33 -3.40 7.10 2.90
C ARG A 33 -2.77 7.70 1.63
N ASP A 34 -1.44 7.67 1.51
CA ASP A 34 -0.74 8.19 0.35
C ASP A 34 -1.13 7.43 -0.92
N PHE A 35 -1.26 6.10 -0.84
CA PHE A 35 -1.77 5.23 -1.91
C PHE A 35 -3.17 5.67 -2.34
N GLU A 36 -4.07 5.86 -1.38
CA GLU A 36 -5.45 6.25 -1.68
C GLU A 36 -5.57 7.66 -2.26
N MET A 37 -4.65 8.56 -1.93
CA MET A 37 -4.63 9.92 -2.49
C MET A 37 -3.95 9.99 -3.87
N GLN A 38 -3.35 8.90 -4.36
CA GLN A 38 -2.75 8.88 -5.70
C GLN A 38 -3.83 9.06 -6.78
N LYS A 39 -3.51 9.92 -7.75
CA LYS A 39 -4.24 10.07 -9.01
C LYS A 39 -3.25 10.13 -10.15
N ILE A 40 -3.68 9.67 -11.33
CA ILE A 40 -2.89 9.82 -12.54
C ILE A 40 -2.83 11.29 -12.96
N LYS A 41 -1.67 11.74 -13.42
CA LYS A 41 -1.42 13.07 -13.97
C LYS A 41 -1.68 13.04 -15.47
N GLU A 42 -2.09 14.17 -16.04
CA GLU A 42 -2.32 14.28 -17.49
C GLU A 42 -1.06 14.00 -18.33
N THR A 43 0.11 14.32 -17.77
CA THR A 43 1.42 14.20 -18.43
C THR A 43 2.09 12.86 -18.21
N GLU A 44 1.57 12.00 -17.32
CA GLU A 44 2.19 10.72 -17.02
C GLU A 44 1.52 9.57 -17.77
N THR A 45 2.31 8.56 -18.09
CA THR A 45 1.83 7.32 -18.68
C THR A 45 1.24 6.40 -17.61
N VAL A 46 0.37 5.47 -18.02
CA VAL A 46 -0.20 4.46 -17.11
C VAL A 46 0.90 3.63 -16.44
N LYS A 47 1.99 3.35 -17.16
CA LYS A 47 3.13 2.60 -16.62
C LYS A 47 3.86 3.37 -15.52
N GLU A 48 4.14 4.65 -15.72
CA GLU A 48 4.77 5.49 -14.68
C GLU A 48 3.89 5.62 -13.44
N TYR A 49 2.56 5.67 -13.64
CA TYR A 49 1.60 5.68 -12.54
C TYR A 49 1.58 4.35 -11.77
N ASP A 50 1.57 3.21 -12.49
CA ASP A 50 1.66 1.88 -11.89
C ASP A 50 2.95 1.70 -11.07
N GLU A 51 4.10 2.13 -11.59
CA GLU A 51 5.38 2.08 -10.88
C GLU A 51 5.34 2.88 -9.56
N ARG A 52 4.64 4.02 -9.53
CA ARG A 52 4.43 4.80 -8.30
C ARG A 52 3.56 4.06 -7.29
N LEU A 53 2.46 3.45 -7.74
CA LEU A 53 1.58 2.65 -6.87
C LEU A 53 2.33 1.44 -6.29
N LEU A 54 3.08 0.73 -7.13
CA LEU A 54 3.90 -0.41 -6.75
C LEU A 54 5.00 -0.01 -5.74
N SER A 55 5.61 1.16 -5.91
CA SER A 55 6.58 1.70 -4.96
C SER A 55 5.98 1.88 -3.56
N ILE A 56 4.77 2.41 -3.46
CA ILE A 56 4.06 2.56 -2.17
C ILE A 56 3.71 1.19 -1.58
N ALA A 57 3.14 0.28 -2.40
CA ALA A 57 2.78 -1.07 -1.97
C ALA A 57 4.00 -1.85 -1.45
N ASN A 58 5.15 -1.74 -2.11
CA ASN A 58 6.40 -2.36 -1.67
C ASN A 58 6.89 -1.79 -0.33
N ARG A 59 6.75 -0.48 -0.09
CA ARG A 59 7.10 0.13 1.21
C ARG A 59 6.19 -0.39 2.33
N VAL A 60 4.90 -0.57 2.06
CA VAL A 60 3.97 -1.22 3.01
C VAL A 60 4.44 -2.65 3.31
N ARG A 61 4.84 -3.41 2.28
CA ARG A 61 5.40 -4.77 2.41
C ARG A 61 6.65 -4.84 3.27
N LEU A 62 7.56 -3.89 3.11
CA LEU A 62 8.78 -3.80 3.91
C LEU A 62 8.51 -3.52 5.40
N LEU A 63 7.37 -2.91 5.73
CA LEU A 63 6.95 -2.67 7.11
C LEU A 63 6.17 -3.85 7.72
N GLY A 64 6.04 -4.97 7.00
CA GLY A 64 5.38 -6.19 7.48
C GLY A 64 3.87 -6.24 7.29
N SER A 65 3.30 -5.30 6.53
CA SER A 65 1.88 -5.28 6.14
C SER A 65 1.75 -5.48 4.62
N SER A 66 0.56 -5.75 4.09
CA SER A 66 0.37 -5.85 2.63
C SER A 66 -0.93 -5.17 2.20
N LEU A 67 -0.93 -4.60 1.00
CA LEU A 67 -2.15 -4.26 0.28
C LEU A 67 -2.69 -5.51 -0.43
N LYS A 68 -3.94 -5.48 -0.89
CA LYS A 68 -4.47 -6.59 -1.70
C LYS A 68 -3.77 -6.58 -3.05
N ASP A 69 -3.58 -7.75 -3.64
CA ASP A 69 -3.01 -7.87 -4.98
C ASP A 69 -3.86 -7.14 -6.04
N SER A 70 -5.17 -7.04 -5.83
CA SER A 70 -6.06 -6.29 -6.71
C SER A 70 -5.99 -4.77 -6.53
N SER A 71 -5.43 -4.26 -5.43
CA SER A 71 -5.48 -2.82 -5.08
C SER A 71 -4.86 -1.92 -6.14
N ASN A 72 -3.74 -2.33 -6.75
CA ASN A 72 -3.11 -1.52 -7.82
C ASN A 72 -3.99 -1.47 -9.08
N VAL A 73 -4.52 -2.62 -9.50
CA VAL A 73 -5.37 -2.72 -10.70
C VAL A 73 -6.65 -1.91 -10.50
N GLU A 74 -7.33 -2.09 -9.36
CA GLU A 74 -8.52 -1.32 -8.98
C GLU A 74 -8.21 0.19 -8.97
N LYS A 75 -7.06 0.59 -8.42
CA LYS A 75 -6.67 2.00 -8.35
C LYS A 75 -6.45 2.61 -9.73
N ILE A 76 -5.80 1.87 -10.63
CA ILE A 76 -5.59 2.31 -12.01
C ILE A 76 -6.94 2.49 -12.70
N LEU A 77 -7.81 1.49 -12.66
CA LEU A 77 -9.10 1.54 -13.35
C LEU A 77 -9.97 2.71 -12.88
N VAL A 78 -10.00 2.99 -11.58
CA VAL A 78 -10.80 4.09 -11.00
C VAL A 78 -10.21 5.48 -11.27
N THR A 79 -8.91 5.58 -11.58
CA THR A 79 -8.23 6.87 -11.76
C THR A 79 -7.88 7.18 -13.21
N LEU A 80 -8.06 6.24 -14.14
CA LEU A 80 -7.77 6.44 -15.55
C LEU A 80 -8.55 7.63 -16.12
N PRO A 81 -7.96 8.41 -17.05
CA PRO A 81 -8.69 9.49 -17.71
C PRO A 81 -9.84 8.96 -18.57
N GLU A 82 -10.87 9.79 -18.74
CA GLU A 82 -12.12 9.44 -19.46
C GLU A 82 -11.90 8.89 -20.88
N LYS A 83 -10.80 9.30 -21.54
CA LYS A 83 -10.41 8.78 -22.86
C LYS A 83 -10.19 7.25 -22.91
N PHE A 84 -10.03 6.59 -21.76
CA PHE A 84 -9.88 5.14 -21.65
C PHE A 84 -11.16 4.41 -21.23
N GLU A 85 -12.28 5.10 -20.99
CA GLU A 85 -13.53 4.52 -20.48
C GLU A 85 -14.07 3.38 -21.34
N ALA A 86 -14.03 3.53 -22.67
CA ALA A 86 -14.47 2.47 -23.59
C ALA A 86 -13.62 1.18 -23.44
N THR A 87 -12.32 1.33 -23.20
CA THR A 87 -11.39 0.22 -22.97
C THR A 87 -11.64 -0.42 -21.61
N VAL A 88 -11.84 0.39 -20.56
CA VAL A 88 -12.17 -0.09 -19.20
C VAL A 88 -13.48 -0.88 -19.22
N THR A 89 -14.54 -0.33 -19.81
CA THR A 89 -15.84 -0.99 -19.97
C THR A 89 -15.70 -2.33 -20.70
N THR A 90 -14.88 -2.39 -21.75
CA THR A 90 -14.64 -3.65 -22.47
C THR A 90 -13.90 -4.65 -21.60
N LEU A 91 -12.91 -4.21 -20.82
CA LEU A 91 -12.14 -5.06 -19.92
C LEU A 91 -13.02 -5.65 -18.82
N GLU A 92 -13.82 -4.82 -18.15
CA GLU A 92 -14.76 -5.22 -17.08
C GLU A 92 -15.77 -6.27 -17.55
N ASN A 93 -16.25 -6.15 -18.80
CA ASN A 93 -17.20 -7.10 -19.36
C ASN A 93 -16.57 -8.41 -19.86
N THR A 94 -15.26 -8.43 -20.12
CA THR A 94 -14.59 -9.57 -20.78
C THR A 94 -13.61 -10.32 -19.88
N LYS A 95 -13.17 -9.73 -18.76
CA LYS A 95 -12.13 -10.29 -17.88
C LYS A 95 -12.56 -10.24 -16.41
N ASP A 96 -12.18 -11.29 -15.69
CA ASP A 96 -12.24 -11.31 -14.24
C ASP A 96 -11.03 -10.55 -13.67
N LEU A 97 -11.27 -9.33 -13.21
CA LEU A 97 -10.24 -8.43 -12.69
C LEU A 97 -9.52 -9.00 -11.47
N SER A 98 -10.18 -9.89 -10.70
CA SER A 98 -9.57 -10.55 -9.53
C SER A 98 -8.48 -11.56 -9.90
N LYS A 99 -8.40 -11.95 -11.17
CA LYS A 99 -7.45 -12.93 -11.70
C LYS A 99 -6.33 -12.32 -12.54
N ILE A 100 -6.26 -10.99 -12.62
CA ILE A 100 -5.19 -10.31 -13.34
C ILE A 100 -3.93 -10.35 -12.47
N PRO A 101 -2.87 -11.05 -12.90
CA PRO A 101 -1.63 -11.12 -12.13
C PRO A 101 -0.95 -9.76 -12.11
N LEU A 102 -0.45 -9.35 -10.95
CA LEU A 102 0.55 -8.29 -10.85
C LEU A 102 1.88 -8.86 -11.38
N ALA A 103 2.45 -8.23 -12.40
CA ALA A 103 3.75 -8.61 -12.98
C ALA A 103 4.91 -8.25 -12.05
#